data_AF-A0A3D3F5U6-F1
#
_entry.id   AF-A0A3D3F5U6-F1
#
_cell.length_a   1.000
_cell.length_b   1.000
_cell.length_c   1.000
_cell.angle_alpha   90.00
_cell.angle_beta   90.00
_cell.angle_gamma   90.00
#
_symmetry.space_group_name_H-M   'P 1'
#
loop_
_entity.id
_entity.type
_entity.pdbx_description
1 polymer ?
#
loop_
_entity_poly.entity_id
_entity_poly.type
_entity_poly.pdbx_seq_one_letter_code
_entity_poly.pdbx_strand_id
1 'polypeptide(L)'
;RLKGILEKLGTFDINNDTGYWKLRSSDIFIDYFRYKELLAKDSMNKADIEELLAVVSNGNLLPTTDYEWMDPFKDEASNETIETLLRVAANLNMQDDTRLILKLADIIFKFDYLNEHALYLKCKAYGVLGQHAGAKNAYDKFVEEYKRAYGTAFNVPFNDLDSKCTCHHRP
;
A
#
# COMPACT_ATOMS: atom_id res chain seq x y z
N ARG A 1 9.57 -25.20 20.76
CA ARG A 1 9.04 -23.88 21.20
C ARG A 1 7.90 -23.38 20.30
N LEU A 2 7.99 -23.51 18.97
CA LEU A 2 6.91 -23.14 18.04
C LEU A 2 5.57 -23.86 18.28
N LYS A 3 5.60 -25.18 18.48
CA LYS A 3 4.40 -26.00 18.71
C LYS A 3 3.49 -25.46 19.82
N GLY A 4 4.07 -25.13 20.99
CA GLY A 4 3.29 -24.59 22.12
C GLY A 4 2.78 -23.16 21.93
N ILE A 5 3.26 -22.42 20.93
CA ILE A 5 2.67 -21.13 20.52
C ILE A 5 1.49 -21.40 19.60
N LEU A 6 1.66 -22.27 18.60
CA LEU A 6 0.60 -22.64 17.65
C LEU A 6 -0.60 -23.30 18.34
N GLU A 7 -0.38 -24.08 19.40
CA GLU A 7 -1.44 -24.69 20.22
C GLU A 7 -2.38 -23.66 20.86
N LYS A 8 -1.94 -22.41 21.01
CA LYS A 8 -2.78 -21.31 21.51
C LYS A 8 -3.61 -20.63 20.42
N LEU A 9 -3.27 -20.84 19.15
CA LEU A 9 -3.87 -20.15 18.00
C LEU A 9 -4.98 -20.98 17.34
N GLY A 10 -4.90 -22.31 17.38
CA GLY A 10 -5.92 -23.17 16.78
C GLY A 10 -5.42 -24.60 16.56
N THR A 11 -6.21 -25.39 15.82
CA THR A 11 -5.77 -26.72 15.41
C THR A 11 -4.78 -26.61 14.25
N PHE A 12 -3.73 -27.44 14.29
CA PHE A 12 -2.73 -27.52 13.23
C PHE A 12 -2.14 -28.92 13.16
N ASP A 13 -1.60 -29.26 12.00
CA ASP A 13 -0.80 -30.45 11.75
C ASP A 13 0.61 -30.02 11.30
N ILE A 14 1.63 -30.55 11.95
CA ILE A 14 3.03 -30.41 11.50
C ILE A 14 3.54 -31.80 11.19
N ASN A 15 3.81 -32.05 9.91
CA ASN A 15 4.36 -33.31 9.44
C ASN A 15 5.67 -33.08 8.67
N ASN A 16 6.52 -34.10 8.67
CA ASN A 16 7.70 -34.14 7.82
C ASN A 16 7.38 -35.06 6.65
N ASP A 17 7.26 -34.49 5.47
CA ASP A 17 6.94 -35.21 4.25
C ASP A 17 8.11 -35.03 3.27
N THR A 18 8.80 -36.13 2.96
CA THR A 18 9.97 -36.18 2.06
C THR A 18 11.13 -35.23 2.46
N GLY A 19 11.34 -35.02 3.77
CA GLY A 19 12.43 -34.18 4.29
C GLY A 19 12.06 -32.71 4.50
N TYR A 20 10.85 -32.30 4.11
CA TYR A 20 10.34 -30.94 4.33
C TYR A 20 9.31 -30.92 5.46
N TRP A 21 9.45 -29.95 6.37
CA TRP A 21 8.43 -29.68 7.37
C TRP A 21 7.28 -28.90 6.74
N LYS A 22 6.06 -29.41 6.88
CA LYS A 22 4.84 -28.76 6.42
C LYS A 22 3.97 -28.42 7.61
N LEU A 23 3.50 -27.18 7.68
CA LEU A 23 2.47 -26.73 8.60
C LEU A 23 1.15 -26.68 7.84
N ARG A 24 0.12 -27.35 8.34
CA ARG A 24 -1.24 -27.30 7.82
C ARG A 24 -2.20 -26.87 8.92
N SER A 25 -3.13 -26.00 8.58
CA SER A 25 -4.16 -25.54 9.50
C SER A 25 -5.34 -25.00 8.72
N SER A 26 -6.55 -25.32 9.15
CA SER A 26 -7.80 -24.67 8.70
C SER A 26 -8.27 -23.56 9.65
N ASP A 27 -7.78 -23.56 10.89
CA ASP A 27 -8.36 -22.74 11.97
C ASP A 27 -7.53 -21.49 12.29
N ILE A 28 -6.23 -21.56 12.03
CA ILE A 28 -5.29 -20.45 12.21
C ILE A 28 -5.41 -19.50 11.02
N PHE A 29 -5.76 -18.25 11.31
CA PHE A 29 -5.75 -17.16 10.34
C PHE A 29 -4.32 -16.80 9.94
N ILE A 30 -4.09 -16.70 8.63
CA ILE A 30 -2.81 -16.29 8.04
C ILE A 30 -3.11 -15.12 7.10
N ASP A 31 -2.69 -13.93 7.52
CA ASP A 31 -2.89 -12.67 6.80
C ASP A 31 -2.34 -12.72 5.37
N TYR A 32 -1.20 -13.38 5.16
CA TYR A 32 -0.58 -13.53 3.84
C TYR A 32 -1.45 -14.31 2.85
N PHE A 33 -2.14 -15.37 3.30
CA PHE A 33 -3.07 -16.09 2.43
C PHE A 33 -4.26 -15.22 2.08
N ARG A 34 -4.81 -14.49 3.07
CA ARG A 34 -5.91 -13.58 2.80
C ARG A 34 -5.53 -12.45 1.85
N TYR A 35 -4.32 -11.92 1.99
CA TYR A 35 -3.71 -10.96 1.07
C TYR A 35 -3.66 -11.50 -0.36
N LYS A 36 -3.12 -12.71 -0.58
CA LYS A 36 -3.06 -13.31 -1.92
C LYS A 36 -4.45 -13.57 -2.50
N GLU A 37 -5.42 -13.98 -1.68
CA GLU A 37 -6.82 -14.14 -2.11
C GLU A 37 -7.42 -12.81 -2.58
N LEU A 38 -7.20 -11.72 -1.84
CA LEU A 38 -7.69 -10.38 -2.20
C LEU A 38 -7.05 -9.86 -3.49
N LEU A 39 -5.74 -10.05 -3.65
CA LEU A 39 -5.01 -9.66 -4.86
C LEU A 39 -5.45 -10.44 -6.11
N ALA A 40 -5.85 -11.70 -5.94
CA ALA A 40 -6.32 -12.56 -7.04
C ALA A 40 -7.73 -12.22 -7.53
N LYS A 41 -8.46 -11.31 -6.88
CA LYS A 41 -9.79 -10.91 -7.32
C LYS A 41 -9.73 -10.05 -8.57
N ASP A 42 -10.49 -10.42 -9.59
CA ASP A 42 -10.67 -9.62 -10.82
C ASP A 42 -11.28 -8.24 -10.53
N SER A 43 -12.14 -8.16 -9.52
CA SER A 43 -12.79 -6.92 -9.07
C SER A 43 -12.90 -6.90 -7.56
N MET A 44 -12.58 -5.76 -6.95
CA MET A 44 -12.72 -5.53 -5.51
C MET A 44 -13.85 -4.54 -5.24
N ASN A 45 -14.71 -4.88 -4.29
CA ASN A 45 -15.67 -3.91 -3.74
C ASN A 45 -15.02 -3.08 -2.61
N LYS A 46 -15.73 -2.10 -2.05
CA LYS A 46 -15.19 -1.25 -0.97
C LYS A 46 -14.78 -2.04 0.28
N ALA A 47 -15.47 -3.12 0.62
CA ALA A 47 -15.12 -3.94 1.78
C ALA A 47 -13.82 -4.73 1.53
N ASP A 48 -13.65 -5.27 0.33
CA ASP A 48 -12.40 -5.94 -0.09
C ASP A 48 -11.21 -4.98 -0.04
N ILE A 49 -11.41 -3.73 -0.48
CA ILE A 49 -10.38 -2.70 -0.42
C ILE A 49 -10.02 -2.39 1.03
N GLU A 50 -11.00 -2.14 1.89
CA GLU A 50 -10.74 -1.85 3.30
C GLU A 50 -10.04 -3.02 4.02
N GLU A 51 -10.41 -4.25 3.68
CA GLU A 51 -9.74 -5.45 4.19
C GLU A 51 -8.28 -5.53 3.72
N LEU A 52 -8.03 -5.31 2.41
CA LEU A 52 -6.67 -5.27 1.87
C LEU A 52 -5.84 -4.20 2.59
N LEU A 53 -6.39 -2.99 2.75
CA LEU A 53 -5.70 -1.90 3.44
C LEU A 53 -5.40 -2.22 4.90
N ALA A 54 -6.26 -2.98 5.58
CA ALA A 54 -5.99 -3.43 6.94
C ALA A 54 -4.78 -4.38 6.99
N VAL A 55 -4.71 -5.34 6.06
CA VAL A 55 -3.60 -6.29 5.96
C VAL A 55 -2.28 -5.58 5.64
N VAL A 56 -2.27 -4.66 4.67
CA VAL A 56 -1.04 -3.99 4.23
C VAL A 56 -0.70 -2.71 5.02
N SER A 57 -1.50 -2.37 6.04
CA SER A 57 -1.36 -1.12 6.80
C SER A 57 -0.01 -0.96 7.50
N ASN A 58 0.64 -2.07 7.86
CA ASN A 58 1.92 -2.10 8.55
C ASN A 58 3.14 -1.93 7.62
N GLY A 59 2.94 -1.84 6.31
CA GLY A 59 4.01 -1.70 5.32
C GLY A 59 4.53 -3.05 4.83
N ASN A 60 5.84 -3.11 4.55
CA ASN A 60 6.47 -4.25 3.87
C ASN A 60 6.27 -5.59 4.59
N LEU A 61 6.28 -6.66 3.79
CA LEU A 61 6.21 -8.03 4.28
C LEU A 61 7.37 -8.33 5.23
N LEU A 62 7.06 -8.81 6.44
CA LEU A 62 8.02 -9.22 7.46
C LEU A 62 9.09 -8.15 7.73
N PRO A 63 8.69 -6.95 8.22
CA PRO A 63 9.55 -5.77 8.31
C PRO A 63 10.66 -5.91 9.36
N THR A 64 10.57 -6.91 10.24
CA THR A 64 11.55 -7.20 11.30
C THR A 64 12.47 -8.38 10.98
N THR A 65 12.42 -8.90 9.75
CA THR A 65 13.11 -10.13 9.35
C THR A 65 14.09 -9.85 8.21
N ASP A 66 15.39 -9.86 8.47
CA ASP A 66 16.40 -9.43 7.49
C ASP A 66 17.23 -10.60 6.94
N TYR A 67 16.55 -11.61 6.39
CA TYR A 67 17.23 -12.69 5.70
C TYR A 67 17.34 -12.36 4.20
N GLU A 68 18.56 -12.31 3.67
CA GLU A 68 18.82 -11.94 2.25
C GLU A 68 18.02 -12.79 1.24
N TRP A 69 17.81 -14.08 1.52
CA TRP A 69 17.03 -14.94 0.63
C TRP A 69 15.55 -14.55 0.54
N MET A 70 15.06 -13.74 1.49
CA MET A 70 13.68 -13.25 1.53
C MET A 70 13.48 -11.95 0.74
N ASP A 71 14.55 -11.23 0.42
CA ASP A 71 14.45 -9.92 -0.24
C ASP A 71 13.66 -9.98 -1.55
N PRO A 72 13.88 -10.98 -2.45
CA PRO A 72 13.08 -11.09 -3.67
C PRO A 72 11.57 -11.25 -3.42
N PHE A 73 11.20 -11.98 -2.36
CA PHE A 73 9.79 -12.19 -2.00
C PHE A 73 9.16 -10.94 -1.41
N LYS A 74 9.92 -10.16 -0.64
CA LYS A 74 9.46 -8.88 -0.09
C LYS A 74 9.29 -7.84 -1.19
N ASP A 75 10.24 -7.79 -2.14
CA ASP A 75 10.18 -6.89 -3.28
C ASP A 75 8.98 -7.23 -4.18
N GLU A 76 8.78 -8.52 -4.49
CA GLU A 76 7.62 -8.99 -5.25
C GLU A 76 6.30 -8.61 -4.56
N ALA A 77 6.16 -8.91 -3.26
CA ALA A 77 4.95 -8.55 -2.51
C ALA A 77 4.73 -7.02 -2.45
N SER A 78 5.79 -6.23 -2.33
CA SER A 78 5.70 -4.77 -2.31
C SER A 78 5.21 -4.25 -3.66
N ASN A 79 5.80 -4.73 -4.76
CA ASN A 79 5.41 -4.35 -6.12
C ASN A 79 3.96 -4.77 -6.43
N GLU A 80 3.57 -6.02 -6.15
CA GLU A 80 2.20 -6.50 -6.34
C GLU A 80 1.18 -5.65 -5.57
N THR A 81 1.55 -5.25 -4.34
CA THR A 81 0.71 -4.38 -3.51
C THR A 81 0.57 -3.00 -4.14
N ILE A 82 1.67 -2.32 -4.47
CA ILE A 82 1.65 -0.98 -5.07
C ILE A 82 0.83 -0.98 -6.37
N GLU A 83 1.10 -1.92 -7.28
CA GLU A 83 0.38 -2.03 -8.55
C GLU A 83 -1.12 -2.22 -8.35
N THR A 84 -1.49 -3.04 -7.37
CA THR A 84 -2.89 -3.31 -7.07
C THR A 84 -3.58 -2.10 -6.43
N LEU A 85 -2.94 -1.40 -5.50
CA LEU A 85 -3.49 -0.19 -4.88
C LEU A 85 -3.64 0.93 -5.92
N LEU A 86 -2.70 1.07 -6.85
CA LEU A 86 -2.79 2.03 -7.96
C LEU A 86 -3.94 1.67 -8.93
N ARG A 87 -4.10 0.38 -9.27
CA ARG A 87 -5.22 -0.12 -10.09
C ARG A 87 -6.56 0.14 -9.41
N VAL A 88 -6.65 -0.09 -8.11
CA VAL A 88 -7.85 0.24 -7.32
C VAL A 88 -8.13 1.74 -7.37
N ALA A 89 -7.12 2.57 -7.09
CA ALA A 89 -7.27 4.04 -7.09
C ALA A 89 -7.73 4.57 -8.45
N ALA A 90 -7.26 3.99 -9.56
CA ALA A 90 -7.66 4.38 -10.91
C ALA A 90 -9.14 4.12 -11.23
N ASN A 91 -9.76 3.15 -10.55
CA ASN A 91 -11.18 2.80 -10.71
C ASN A 91 -12.11 3.56 -9.74
N LEU A 92 -11.56 4.30 -8.78
CA LEU A 92 -12.34 5.10 -7.83
C LEU A 92 -12.68 6.48 -8.40
N ASN A 93 -13.81 7.05 -7.96
CA ASN A 93 -14.14 8.41 -8.30
C ASN A 93 -13.44 9.38 -7.35
N MET A 94 -12.60 10.27 -7.90
CA MET A 94 -11.83 11.23 -7.12
C MET A 94 -12.69 12.13 -6.21
N GLN A 95 -13.91 12.48 -6.62
CA GLN A 95 -14.82 13.34 -5.85
C GLN A 95 -15.56 12.56 -4.75
N ASP A 96 -16.02 11.35 -5.07
CA ASP A 96 -16.85 10.56 -4.15
C ASP A 96 -15.99 9.75 -3.14
N ASP A 97 -14.79 9.34 -3.56
CA ASP A 97 -13.91 8.42 -2.82
C ASP A 97 -12.60 9.10 -2.35
N THR A 98 -12.56 10.44 -2.29
CA THR A 98 -11.34 11.22 -2.02
C THR A 98 -10.56 10.74 -0.79
N ARG A 99 -11.27 10.41 0.31
CA ARG A 99 -10.66 9.94 1.56
C ARG A 99 -10.03 8.55 1.41
N LEU A 100 -10.66 7.67 0.64
CA LEU A 100 -10.11 6.34 0.35
C LEU A 100 -8.86 6.46 -0.52
N ILE A 101 -8.89 7.35 -1.52
CA ILE A 101 -7.73 7.62 -2.38
C ILE A 101 -6.55 8.18 -1.57
N LEU A 102 -6.79 9.06 -0.59
CA LEU A 102 -5.74 9.51 0.33
C LEU A 102 -5.15 8.34 1.12
N LYS A 103 -5.99 7.47 1.66
CA LYS A 103 -5.54 6.29 2.42
C LYS A 103 -4.71 5.34 1.55
N LEU A 104 -5.11 5.14 0.29
CA LEU A 104 -4.35 4.35 -0.69
C LEU A 104 -2.97 4.97 -0.94
N ALA A 105 -2.91 6.27 -1.22
CA ALA A 105 -1.65 6.98 -1.44
C ALA A 105 -0.73 6.94 -0.21
N ASP A 106 -1.28 7.10 1.00
CA ASP A 106 -0.53 6.99 2.25
C ASP A 106 0.06 5.61 2.46
N ILE A 107 -0.67 4.56 2.10
CA ILE A 107 -0.17 3.19 2.18
C ILE A 107 0.89 2.95 1.12
N ILE A 108 0.69 3.37 -0.13
CA ILE A 108 1.72 3.25 -1.18
C ILE A 108 3.03 3.93 -0.73
N PHE A 109 2.96 5.11 -0.11
CA PHE A 109 4.15 5.77 0.43
C PHE A 109 4.88 5.02 1.55
N LYS A 110 4.24 4.07 2.24
CA LYS A 110 4.91 3.19 3.21
C LYS A 110 5.75 2.11 2.51
N PHE A 111 5.34 1.68 1.32
CA PHE A 111 6.08 0.71 0.51
C PHE A 111 7.15 1.40 -0.35
N ASP A 112 6.80 2.52 -0.96
CA ASP A 112 7.67 3.32 -1.83
C ASP A 112 7.45 4.82 -1.56
N TYR A 113 8.34 5.41 -0.76
CA TYR A 113 8.27 6.82 -0.38
C TYR A 113 8.58 7.78 -1.54
N LEU A 114 9.09 7.27 -2.67
CA LEU A 114 9.41 8.04 -3.89
C LEU A 114 8.43 7.73 -5.03
N ASN A 115 7.25 7.18 -4.72
CA ASN A 115 6.25 6.88 -5.72
C ASN A 115 5.55 8.15 -6.26
N GLU A 116 5.84 8.49 -7.51
CA GLU A 116 5.27 9.69 -8.17
C GLU A 116 3.74 9.61 -8.37
N HIS A 117 3.21 8.41 -8.61
CA HIS A 117 1.75 8.22 -8.76
C HIS A 117 1.02 8.43 -7.43
N ALA A 118 1.58 7.94 -6.33
CA ALA A 118 1.04 8.20 -5.00
C ALA A 118 1.07 9.70 -4.66
N LEU A 119 2.15 10.41 -5.03
CA LEU A 119 2.23 11.87 -4.87
C LEU A 119 1.08 12.56 -5.62
N TYR A 120 0.88 12.21 -6.89
CA TYR A 120 -0.19 12.78 -7.71
C TYR A 120 -1.57 12.53 -7.09
N LEU A 121 -1.88 11.28 -6.69
CA LEU A 121 -3.14 10.93 -6.04
C LEU A 121 -3.36 11.74 -4.76
N LYS A 122 -2.32 11.87 -3.93
CA LYS A 122 -2.38 12.57 -2.66
C LYS A 122 -2.58 14.08 -2.82
N CYS A 123 -1.82 14.73 -3.70
CA CYS A 123 -1.98 16.15 -3.99
C CYS A 123 -3.37 16.46 -4.56
N LYS A 124 -3.86 15.64 -5.50
CA LYS A 124 -5.20 15.81 -6.05
C LYS A 124 -6.31 15.65 -5.03
N ALA A 125 -6.21 14.62 -4.20
CA ALA A 125 -7.21 14.38 -3.19
C ALA A 125 -7.23 15.50 -2.13
N TYR A 126 -6.07 16.04 -1.75
CA TYR A 126 -6.03 17.25 -0.91
C TYR A 126 -6.64 18.48 -1.60
N GLY A 127 -6.43 18.66 -2.91
CA GLY A 127 -7.05 19.72 -3.68
C GLY A 127 -8.58 19.64 -3.67
N VAL A 128 -9.15 18.44 -3.85
CA VAL A 128 -10.60 18.21 -3.76
C VAL A 128 -11.14 18.52 -2.36
N LEU A 129 -10.38 18.23 -1.31
CA LEU A 129 -10.76 18.56 0.07
C LEU A 129 -10.53 20.04 0.44
N GLY A 130 -10.01 20.88 -0.45
CA GLY A 130 -9.61 22.26 -0.16
C GLY A 130 -8.42 22.38 0.80
N GLN A 131 -7.67 21.29 1.00
CA GLN A 131 -6.54 21.19 1.92
C GLN A 131 -5.21 21.50 1.24
N HIS A 132 -5.10 22.68 0.61
CA HIS A 132 -3.92 23.06 -0.19
C HIS A 132 -2.60 23.04 0.60
N ALA A 133 -2.62 23.38 1.89
CA ALA A 133 -1.45 23.27 2.75
C ALA A 133 -0.97 21.82 2.90
N GLY A 134 -1.91 20.85 2.96
CA GLY A 134 -1.60 19.42 3.00
C GLY A 134 -0.97 18.94 1.69
N ALA A 135 -1.51 19.37 0.55
CA ALA A 135 -0.95 19.08 -0.78
C ALA A 135 0.49 19.60 -0.90
N LYS A 136 0.72 20.84 -0.47
CA LYS A 136 2.03 21.48 -0.54
C LYS A 136 3.05 20.79 0.37
N ASN A 137 2.67 20.47 1.60
CA ASN A 137 3.54 19.74 2.52
C ASN A 137 3.93 18.35 1.99
N ALA A 138 2.98 17.61 1.38
CA ALA A 138 3.27 16.32 0.78
C ALA A 138 4.26 16.42 -0.39
N TYR A 139 4.07 17.42 -1.26
CA TYR A 139 4.97 17.69 -2.37
C TYR A 139 6.36 18.11 -1.90
N ASP A 140 6.46 19.06 -0.99
CA ASP A 140 7.76 19.57 -0.53
C ASP A 140 8.58 18.45 0.15
N LYS A 141 7.93 17.62 0.97
CA LYS A 141 8.56 16.43 1.56
C LYS A 141 9.04 15.46 0.49
N PHE A 142 8.22 15.16 -0.52
CA PHE A 142 8.61 14.29 -1.61
C PHE A 142 9.83 14.83 -2.38
N VAL A 143 9.83 16.12 -2.72
CA VAL A 143 10.94 16.76 -3.45
C VAL A 143 12.24 16.68 -2.66
N GLU A 144 12.17 16.89 -1.34
CA GLU A 144 13.35 16.76 -0.46
C GLU A 144 13.90 15.33 -0.48
N GLU A 145 13.04 14.33 -0.30
CA GLU A 145 13.44 12.92 -0.30
C GLU A 145 13.93 12.47 -1.69
N TYR A 146 13.30 12.92 -2.77
CA TYR A 146 13.71 12.64 -4.14
C TYR A 146 15.11 13.19 -4.41
N LYS A 147 15.36 14.44 -4.02
CA LYS A 147 16.70 15.05 -4.14
C LYS A 147 17.73 14.34 -3.27
N ARG A 148 17.35 13.89 -2.07
CA ARG A 148 18.24 13.12 -1.18
C ARG A 148 18.62 11.77 -1.80
N ALA A 149 17.67 11.07 -2.41
CA ALA A 149 17.88 9.75 -2.99
C ALA A 149 18.64 9.78 -4.32
N TYR A 150 18.27 10.70 -5.23
CA TYR A 150 18.80 10.73 -6.60
C TYR A 150 19.84 11.82 -6.85
N GLY A 151 20.02 12.78 -5.94
CA GLY A 151 20.94 13.90 -6.10
C GLY A 151 20.45 14.98 -7.08
N THR A 152 19.28 14.81 -7.69
CA THR A 152 18.71 15.71 -8.68
C THR A 152 17.37 16.28 -8.22
N ALA A 153 16.99 17.46 -8.74
CA ALA A 153 15.68 18.03 -8.43
C ALA A 153 14.56 17.22 -9.11
N PHE A 154 13.43 17.09 -8.43
CA PHE A 154 12.21 16.58 -9.03
C PHE A 154 11.71 17.56 -10.10
N ASN A 155 11.35 17.06 -11.27
CA ASN A 155 11.14 17.86 -12.49
C ASN A 155 9.68 18.28 -12.71
N VAL A 156 8.72 17.70 -11.99
CA VAL A 156 7.30 18.07 -12.10
C VAL A 156 6.99 19.18 -11.09
N PRO A 157 6.62 20.39 -11.52
CA PRO A 157 6.30 21.47 -10.60
C PRO A 157 4.97 21.22 -9.89
N PHE A 158 4.85 21.72 -8.66
CA PHE A 158 3.63 21.58 -7.85
C PHE A 158 2.35 22.02 -8.58
N ASN A 159 2.43 23.11 -9.35
CA ASN A 159 1.28 23.62 -10.09
C ASN A 159 0.77 22.64 -11.14
N ASP A 160 1.59 21.75 -11.70
CA ASP A 160 1.13 20.77 -12.70
C ASP A 160 0.38 19.60 -12.04
N LEU A 161 0.65 19.35 -10.76
CA LEU A 161 -0.08 18.38 -9.94
C LEU A 161 -1.41 18.97 -9.44
N ASP A 162 -1.44 20.27 -9.13
CA ASP A 162 -2.58 21.00 -8.56
C ASP A 162 -3.54 21.59 -9.62
N SER A 163 -3.03 22.03 -10.79
CA SER A 163 -3.80 22.82 -11.79
C SER A 163 -4.94 22.09 -12.51
N LYS A 164 -5.11 20.79 -12.30
CA LYS A 164 -6.34 20.09 -12.72
C LYS A 164 -7.50 20.27 -11.72
N CYS A 165 -7.34 21.10 -10.68
CA CYS A 165 -8.32 21.35 -9.61
C CYS A 165 -8.99 22.74 -9.64
N THR A 166 -8.92 23.55 -10.71
CA THR A 166 -9.72 24.79 -10.75
C THR A 166 -11.20 24.49 -11.03
N CYS A 167 -11.93 24.01 -10.02
CA CYS A 167 -13.36 24.24 -9.94
C CYS A 167 -13.57 25.75 -9.80
N HIS A 168 -13.98 26.39 -10.90
CA HIS A 168 -14.59 27.72 -10.87
C HIS A 168 -15.80 27.66 -9.94
N HIS A 169 -15.66 28.17 -8.72
CA HIS A 169 -16.78 28.63 -7.92
C HIS A 169 -16.61 30.13 -7.69
N ARG A 170 -17.22 30.91 -8.59
CA ARG A 170 -17.73 32.24 -8.32
C ARG A 170 -19.24 32.19 -8.50
N PRO A 171 -19.99 32.77 -7.55
CA PRO A 171 -20.59 34.07 -7.83
C PRO A 171 -19.80 35.20 -7.17
#